data_AF-A0A1F2WY16-F1
#
_entry.id   AF-A0A1F2WY16-F1
#
_cell.length_a   1.000
_cell.length_b   1.000
_cell.length_c   1.000
_cell.angle_alpha   90.00
_cell.angle_beta   90.00
_cell.angle_gamma   90.00
#
_symmetry.space_group_name_H-M   'P 1'
#
loop_
_entity.id
_entity.type
_entity.pdbx_description
1 polymer ?
#
loop_
_entity_poly.entity_id
_entity_poly.type
_entity_poly.pdbx_seq_one_letter_code
_entity_poly.pdbx_strand_id
1 'polypeptide(L)'
;MAEALEPHVPTLDVELVRAACLLHDMARNRPKHALVAQNLLSNLGLGRLGAIVGAHMVLPPEQMETFTVTEEQLLYLADKIVIDDKVAGIEARAQRVLAASGQDPAAEEGARTRMQVAKIIKARVETILGRSLDEVLT
;
A
#
# COMPACT_ATOMS: atom_id res chain seq x y z
N MET A 1 8.81 -8.33 2.61
CA MET A 1 7.44 -8.57 3.13
C MET A 1 6.67 -9.60 2.30
N ALA A 2 6.38 -9.35 1.01
CA ALA A 2 5.62 -10.31 0.18
C ALA A 2 6.27 -11.71 0.14
N GLU A 3 7.59 -11.77 -0.09
CA GLU A 3 8.38 -13.01 -0.06
C GLU A 3 8.26 -13.76 1.29
N ALA A 4 8.20 -13.02 2.40
CA ALA A 4 8.03 -13.64 3.72
C ALA A 4 6.62 -14.20 3.94
N LEU A 5 5.61 -13.66 3.25
CA LEU A 5 4.22 -14.08 3.35
C LEU A 5 3.86 -15.20 2.38
N GLU A 6 4.58 -15.34 1.26
CA GLU A 6 4.30 -16.35 0.22
C GLU A 6 4.12 -17.77 0.77
N PRO A 7 4.93 -18.27 1.73
CA PRO A 7 4.72 -19.60 2.32
C PRO A 7 3.42 -19.73 3.12
N HIS A 8 2.85 -18.62 3.59
CA HIS A 8 1.66 -18.56 4.43
C HIS A 8 0.40 -18.16 3.65
N VAL A 9 0.57 -17.53 2.47
CA VAL A 9 -0.50 -17.03 1.62
C VAL A 9 -0.25 -17.49 0.17
N PRO A 10 -0.59 -18.74 -0.18
CA PRO A 10 -0.23 -19.33 -1.48
C PRO A 10 -0.86 -18.64 -2.70
N THR A 11 -1.89 -17.81 -2.49
CA THR A 11 -2.54 -17.02 -3.55
C THR A 11 -1.81 -15.71 -3.85
N LEU A 12 -0.85 -15.30 -3.00
CA LEU A 12 -0.14 -14.05 -3.13
C LEU A 12 0.86 -14.13 -4.29
N ASP A 13 0.80 -13.18 -5.21
CA ASP A 13 1.73 -13.05 -6.31
C ASP A 13 2.82 -12.02 -5.97
N VAL A 14 3.99 -12.51 -5.55
CA VAL A 14 5.12 -11.67 -5.11
C VAL A 14 5.61 -10.75 -6.22
N GLU A 15 5.68 -11.25 -7.46
CA GLU A 15 6.16 -10.46 -8.60
C GLU A 15 5.15 -9.39 -9.01
N LEU A 16 3.86 -9.66 -8.83
CA LEU A 16 2.83 -8.66 -9.03
C LEU A 16 2.90 -7.53 -7.98
N VAL A 17 3.15 -7.86 -6.71
CA VAL A 17 3.40 -6.85 -5.66
C VAL A 17 4.63 -6.00 -6.02
N ARG A 18 5.72 -6.64 -6.46
CA ARG A 18 6.94 -5.95 -6.87
C ARG A 18 6.68 -4.99 -8.02
N ALA A 19 6.00 -5.45 -9.07
CA ALA A 19 5.63 -4.61 -10.22
C ALA A 19 4.73 -3.44 -9.79
N ALA A 20 3.74 -3.69 -8.92
CA ALA A 20 2.85 -2.67 -8.42
C ALA A 20 3.60 -1.60 -7.61
N CYS A 21 4.54 -2.00 -6.74
CA CYS A 21 5.41 -1.05 -6.01
C CYS A 21 6.24 -0.17 -6.95
N LEU A 22 6.76 -0.70 -8.06
CA LEU A 22 7.51 0.09 -9.04
C LEU A 22 6.64 1.08 -9.80
N LEU A 23 5.37 0.75 -10.02
CA LEU A 23 4.47 1.48 -10.92
C LEU A 23 3.41 2.32 -10.21
N HIS A 24 3.24 2.21 -8.89
CA HIS A 24 2.09 2.77 -8.15
C HIS A 24 1.86 4.26 -8.42
N ASP A 25 2.96 5.01 -8.56
CA ASP A 25 2.96 6.46 -8.77
C ASP A 25 3.35 6.88 -10.19
N MET A 26 3.28 5.98 -11.18
CA MET A 26 3.64 6.28 -12.58
C MET A 26 2.87 7.47 -13.19
N ALA A 27 1.73 7.83 -12.60
CA ALA A 27 0.90 8.96 -13.00
C ALA A 27 0.85 10.10 -11.96
N ARG A 28 1.81 10.19 -11.03
CA ARG A 28 1.80 11.10 -9.85
C ARG A 28 1.45 12.56 -10.18
N ASN A 29 1.84 13.05 -11.35
CA ASN A 29 1.56 14.43 -11.79
C ASN A 29 0.12 14.65 -12.31
N ARG A 30 -0.76 13.66 -12.23
CA ARG A 30 -2.15 13.73 -12.70
C ARG A 30 -3.12 13.77 -11.51
N PRO A 31 -4.22 14.54 -11.59
CA PRO A 31 -5.27 14.44 -10.59
C PRO A 31 -5.84 13.02 -10.58
N LYS A 32 -6.14 12.49 -9.38
CA LYS A 32 -6.58 11.10 -9.20
C LYS A 32 -5.57 10.10 -9.81
N HIS A 33 -4.28 10.30 -9.53
CA HIS A 33 -3.18 9.55 -10.17
C HIS A 33 -3.31 8.03 -10.07
N ALA A 34 -3.80 7.50 -8.95
CA ALA A 34 -4.06 6.08 -8.78
C ALA A 34 -5.04 5.54 -9.83
N LEU A 35 -6.17 6.22 -10.05
CA LEU A 35 -7.16 5.86 -11.06
C LEU A 35 -6.62 6.00 -12.48
N VAL A 36 -5.82 7.04 -12.74
CA VAL A 36 -5.17 7.22 -14.05
C VAL A 36 -4.20 6.06 -14.33
N ALA A 37 -3.37 5.69 -13.36
CA ALA A 37 -2.45 4.57 -13.48
C ALA A 37 -3.20 3.24 -13.69
N GLN A 38 -4.27 2.98 -12.94
CA GLN A 38 -5.14 1.82 -13.12
C GLN A 38 -5.69 1.73 -14.55
N ASN A 39 -6.22 2.83 -15.09
CA ASN A 39 -6.77 2.86 -16.43
C ASN A 39 -5.70 2.64 -17.51
N LEU A 40 -4.52 3.25 -17.36
CA LEU A 40 -3.40 3.05 -18.28
C LEU A 40 -2.97 1.58 -18.33
N LEU A 41 -2.75 0.96 -17.16
CA LEU A 41 -2.36 -0.44 -17.06
C LEU A 41 -3.45 -1.36 -17.61
N SER A 42 -4.73 -1.08 -17.32
CA SER A 42 -5.86 -1.85 -17.86
C SER A 42 -5.93 -1.77 -19.38
N ASN A 43 -5.71 -0.59 -19.97
CA ASN A 43 -5.69 -0.40 -21.43
C ASN A 43 -4.51 -1.11 -22.12
N LEU A 44 -3.43 -1.39 -21.37
CA LEU A 44 -2.30 -2.19 -21.84
C LEU A 44 -2.52 -3.70 -21.66
N GLY A 45 -3.70 -4.13 -21.20
CA GLY A 45 -4.01 -5.54 -20.92
C GLY A 45 -3.54 -6.02 -19.54
N LEU A 46 -3.02 -5.13 -18.69
CA LEU A 46 -2.48 -5.44 -17.36
C LEU A 46 -3.53 -5.17 -16.26
N GLY A 47 -4.77 -5.63 -16.45
CA GLY A 47 -5.91 -5.29 -15.60
C GLY A 47 -5.71 -5.61 -14.11
N ARG A 48 -5.15 -6.78 -13.77
CA ARG A 48 -4.90 -7.19 -12.37
C ARG A 48 -3.89 -6.24 -11.69
N LEU A 49 -2.78 -5.93 -12.38
CA LEU A 49 -1.78 -4.96 -11.90
C LEU A 49 -2.38 -3.56 -11.77
N GLY A 50 -3.21 -3.16 -12.74
CA GLY A 50 -3.93 -1.90 -12.72
C GLY A 50 -4.85 -1.76 -11.50
N ALA A 51 -5.60 -2.81 -11.14
CA ALA A 51 -6.45 -2.81 -9.96
C ALA A 51 -5.65 -2.62 -8.66
N ILE A 52 -4.51 -3.31 -8.53
CA ILE A 52 -3.62 -3.19 -7.38
C ILE A 52 -3.07 -1.77 -7.26
N VAL A 53 -2.53 -1.24 -8.35
CA VAL A 53 -2.02 0.13 -8.41
C VAL A 53 -3.14 1.14 -8.13
N GLY A 54 -4.35 0.94 -8.63
CA GLY A 54 -5.49 1.83 -8.39
C GLY A 54 -5.90 1.95 -6.92
N ALA A 55 -5.71 0.88 -6.15
CA ALA A 55 -6.10 0.79 -4.76
C ALA A 55 -5.10 1.45 -3.77
N HIS A 56 -3.92 1.89 -4.23
CA HIS A 56 -2.86 2.31 -3.31
C HIS A 56 -3.21 3.57 -2.50
N MET A 57 -4.04 4.49 -3.01
CA MET A 57 -4.44 5.69 -2.24
C MET A 57 -5.64 5.44 -1.34
N VAL A 58 -6.61 4.69 -1.83
CA VAL A 58 -7.86 4.35 -1.14
C VAL A 58 -8.13 2.88 -1.39
N LEU A 59 -8.03 2.09 -0.33
CA LEU A 59 -8.25 0.66 -0.41
C LEU A 59 -9.76 0.37 -0.48
N PRO A 60 -10.23 -0.43 -1.44
CA PRO A 60 -11.65 -0.79 -1.53
C PRO A 60 -12.14 -1.55 -0.28
N PRO A 61 -13.40 -1.37 0.17
CA PRO A 61 -13.93 -2.05 1.37
C PRO A 61 -13.80 -3.57 1.33
N GLU A 62 -14.02 -4.19 0.17
CA GLU A 62 -13.88 -5.64 -0.03
C GLU A 62 -12.46 -6.15 0.29
N GLN A 63 -11.45 -5.30 0.07
CA GLN A 63 -10.07 -5.60 0.41
C GLN A 63 -9.79 -5.47 1.91
N MET A 64 -10.59 -4.70 2.66
CA MET A 64 -10.49 -4.66 4.12
C MET A 64 -11.19 -5.86 4.77
N GLU A 65 -12.30 -6.30 4.18
CA GLU A 65 -13.15 -7.40 4.66
C GLU A 65 -12.54 -8.79 4.42
N THR A 66 -11.61 -8.93 3.46
CA THR A 66 -10.91 -10.20 3.25
C THR A 66 -10.13 -10.65 4.48
N PHE A 67 -10.16 -11.96 4.76
CA PHE A 67 -9.44 -12.58 5.88
C PHE A 67 -7.96 -12.83 5.59
N THR A 68 -7.58 -12.87 4.30
CA THR A 68 -6.19 -13.07 3.87
C THR A 68 -5.56 -11.74 3.48
N VAL A 69 -4.23 -11.69 3.44
CA VAL A 69 -3.51 -10.51 2.95
C VAL A 69 -3.47 -10.55 1.42
N THR A 70 -3.79 -9.42 0.78
CA THR A 70 -3.81 -9.27 -0.69
C THR A 70 -2.68 -8.38 -1.19
N GLU A 71 -2.42 -8.41 -2.49
CA GLU A 71 -1.42 -7.58 -3.15
C GLU A 71 -1.72 -6.09 -3.01
N GLU A 72 -3.01 -5.70 -3.09
CA GLU A 72 -3.49 -4.35 -2.82
C GLU A 72 -3.07 -3.88 -1.42
N GLN A 73 -3.29 -4.74 -0.41
CA GLN A 73 -2.93 -4.43 0.97
C GLN A 73 -1.42 -4.29 1.15
N LEU A 74 -0.63 -5.16 0.51
CA LEU A 74 0.83 -5.09 0.60
C LEU A 74 1.39 -3.84 -0.07
N LEU A 75 0.90 -3.48 -1.26
CA LEU A 75 1.26 -2.21 -1.89
C LEU A 75 0.85 -1.03 -1.01
N TYR A 76 -0.37 -1.06 -0.49
CA TYR A 76 -0.89 -0.02 0.36
C TYR A 76 0.03 0.19 1.56
N LEU A 77 0.37 -0.87 2.30
CA LEU A 77 1.26 -0.80 3.45
C LEU A 77 2.67 -0.32 3.06
N ALA A 78 3.24 -0.83 1.97
CA ALA A 78 4.58 -0.45 1.50
C ALA A 78 4.71 1.08 1.28
N ASP A 79 3.75 1.71 0.60
CA ASP A 79 3.74 3.17 0.39
C ASP A 79 3.63 3.97 1.71
N LYS A 80 3.09 3.35 2.78
CA LYS A 80 2.87 4.01 4.08
C LYS A 80 3.98 3.71 5.10
N ILE A 81 4.99 2.93 4.74
CA ILE A 81 6.15 2.67 5.60
C ILE A 81 7.46 3.11 4.95
N VAL A 82 7.47 3.49 3.67
CA VAL A 82 8.67 3.93 2.95
C VAL A 82 8.69 5.45 2.86
N ILE A 83 9.84 6.04 3.16
CA ILE A 83 10.17 7.43 2.83
C ILE A 83 11.34 7.41 1.87
N ASP A 84 11.11 7.99 0.69
CA ASP A 84 12.07 8.02 -0.42
C ASP A 84 12.48 6.58 -0.80
N ASP A 85 13.65 6.10 -0.37
CA ASP A 85 14.16 4.75 -0.64
C ASP A 85 14.33 3.88 0.62
N LYS A 86 13.90 4.35 1.79
CA LYS A 86 14.11 3.68 3.07
C LYS A 86 12.82 3.31 3.77
N VAL A 87 12.80 2.12 4.38
CA VAL A 87 11.75 1.73 5.33
C VAL A 87 11.91 2.58 6.59
N ALA A 88 10.95 3.46 6.83
CA ALA A 88 10.92 4.40 7.95
C ALA A 88 9.83 4.08 8.98
N GLY A 89 8.87 3.22 8.62
CA GLY A 89 7.73 2.87 9.47
C GLY A 89 6.55 3.84 9.33
N ILE A 90 5.41 3.46 9.92
CA ILE A 90 4.14 4.19 9.76
C ILE A 90 4.20 5.56 10.43
N GLU A 91 4.78 5.65 11.63
CA GLU A 91 4.81 6.86 12.43
C GLU A 91 5.64 7.96 11.74
N ALA A 92 6.83 7.63 11.26
CA ALA A 92 7.69 8.57 10.53
C ALA A 92 7.04 9.03 9.22
N ARG A 93 6.42 8.10 8.48
CA ARG A 93 5.69 8.42 7.24
C ARG A 93 4.48 9.32 7.52
N ALA A 94 3.72 9.03 8.57
CA ALA A 94 2.58 9.83 9.01
C ALA A 94 3.00 11.27 9.32
N GLN A 95 4.07 11.45 10.09
CA GLN A 95 4.63 12.78 10.39
C GLN A 95 4.99 13.54 9.11
N ARG A 96 5.65 12.89 8.14
CA ARG A 96 6.00 13.52 6.85
C ARG A 96 4.77 13.96 6.06
N VAL A 97 3.72 13.12 6.00
CA VAL A 97 2.48 13.47 5.29
C VAL A 97 1.75 14.61 6.00
N LEU A 98 1.60 14.54 7.32
CA LEU A 98 0.88 15.54 8.11
C LEU A 98 1.57 16.91 8.03
N ALA A 99 2.91 16.95 8.07
CA ALA A 99 3.67 18.19 7.87
C ALA A 99 3.46 18.78 6.46
N ALA A 100 3.27 17.94 5.44
CA ALA A 100 3.00 18.36 4.07
C ALA A 100 1.53 18.79 3.84
N SER A 101 0.59 18.34 4.68
CA SER A 101 -0.84 18.72 4.59
C SER A 101 -1.11 20.19 4.94
N GLY A 102 -0.17 20.88 5.57
CA GLY A 102 -0.32 22.30 5.93
C GLY A 102 -1.47 22.53 6.92
N GLN A 103 -2.35 23.49 6.61
CA GLN A 103 -3.53 23.83 7.42
C GLN A 103 -4.86 23.35 6.81
N ASP A 104 -4.83 22.36 5.92
CA ASP A 104 -6.03 21.77 5.32
C ASP A 104 -6.56 20.60 6.20
N PRO A 105 -7.69 20.77 6.91
CA PRO A 105 -8.22 19.74 7.79
C PRO A 105 -8.67 18.47 7.04
N ALA A 106 -9.13 18.60 5.78
CA ALA A 106 -9.56 17.46 4.98
C ALA A 106 -8.35 16.63 4.52
N ALA A 107 -7.26 17.29 4.15
CA ALA A 107 -6.00 16.62 3.83
C ALA A 107 -5.40 15.92 5.05
N GLU A 108 -5.49 16.54 6.23
CA GLU A 108 -5.08 15.96 7.50
C GLU A 108 -5.90 14.70 7.84
N GLU A 109 -7.23 14.80 7.83
CA GLU A 109 -8.11 13.67 8.15
C GLU A 109 -7.92 12.51 7.18
N GLY A 110 -7.80 12.82 5.88
CA GLY A 110 -7.49 11.82 4.87
C GLY A 110 -6.15 11.13 5.13
N ALA A 111 -5.12 11.87 5.55
CA ALA A 111 -3.84 11.28 5.93
C ALA A 111 -3.97 10.36 7.15
N ARG A 112 -4.68 10.79 8.20
CA ARG A 112 -4.92 10.00 9.41
C ARG A 112 -5.65 8.70 9.10
N THR A 113 -6.74 8.78 8.34
CA THR A 113 -7.51 7.61 7.88
C THR A 113 -6.62 6.61 7.14
N ARG A 114 -5.81 7.08 6.19
CA ARG A 114 -4.90 6.20 5.44
C ARG A 114 -3.84 5.53 6.32
N MET A 115 -3.29 6.25 7.29
CA MET A 115 -2.33 5.68 8.25
C MET A 115 -2.99 4.64 9.16
N GLN A 116 -4.25 4.83 9.53
CA GLN A 116 -4.99 3.84 10.31
C GLN A 116 -5.23 2.55 9.52
N VAL A 117 -5.58 2.64 8.24
CA VAL A 117 -5.68 1.48 7.35
C VAL A 117 -4.34 0.74 7.27
N ALA A 118 -3.23 1.47 7.10
CA ALA A 118 -1.90 0.86 7.09
C ALA A 118 -1.57 0.11 8.40
N LYS A 119 -1.97 0.64 9.56
CA LYS A 119 -1.79 -0.04 10.86
C LYS A 119 -2.57 -1.35 10.95
N ILE A 120 -3.81 -1.36 10.45
CA ILE A 120 -4.63 -2.57 10.42
C ILE A 120 -3.98 -3.64 9.55
N ILE A 121 -3.50 -3.26 8.36
CA ILE A 121 -2.81 -4.18 7.45
C ILE A 121 -1.50 -4.69 8.09
N LYS A 122 -0.71 -3.80 8.70
CA LYS A 122 0.52 -4.18 9.41
C LYS A 122 0.24 -5.24 10.48
N ALA A 123 -0.77 -5.02 11.33
CA ALA A 123 -1.13 -5.98 12.37
C ALA A 123 -1.54 -7.34 11.79
N ARG A 124 -2.25 -7.36 10.66
CA ARG A 124 -2.60 -8.60 9.95
C ARG A 124 -1.37 -9.33 9.42
N VAL A 125 -0.44 -8.61 8.80
CA VAL A 125 0.83 -9.17 8.31
C VAL A 125 1.63 -9.77 9.47
N GLU A 126 1.79 -9.04 10.58
CA GLU A 126 2.51 -9.52 11.75
C GLU A 126 1.85 -10.75 12.40
N THR A 127 0.51 -10.78 12.41
CA THR A 127 -0.25 -11.95 12.89
C THR A 127 0.03 -13.20 12.06
N ILE A 128 0.08 -13.07 10.72
CA ILE A 128 0.35 -14.20 9.82
C ILE A 128 1.81 -14.67 9.97
N LEU A 129 2.75 -13.74 10.08
CA LEU A 129 4.18 -14.06 10.19
C LEU A 129 4.62 -14.51 11.59
N GLY A 130 3.81 -14.24 12.62
CA GLY A 130 4.13 -14.56 14.02
C GLY A 130 5.28 -13.74 14.62
N ARG A 131 5.66 -12.64 13.97
CA ARG A 131 6.77 -11.75 14.38
C ARG A 131 6.54 -10.33 13.86
N SER A 132 7.28 -9.38 14.42
CA SER A 132 7.13 -7.97 14.03
C SER A 132 7.58 -7.71 12.59
N LEU A 133 6.99 -6.71 11.94
CA LEU A 133 7.39 -6.32 10.58
C LEU A 133 8.81 -5.75 10.55
N ASP A 134 9.24 -5.12 11.65
CA ASP A 134 10.60 -4.60 11.80
C ASP A 134 11.62 -5.75 11.71
N GLU A 135 11.38 -6.88 12.39
CA GLU A 135 12.22 -8.09 12.29
C GLU A 135 12.25 -8.71 10.88
N VAL A 136 11.22 -8.47 10.06
CA VAL A 136 11.10 -9.03 8.70
C VAL A 136 11.79 -8.15 7.66
N LEU A 137 11.92 -6.85 7.93
CA LEU A 137 12.45 -5.85 7.01
C LEU A 137 13.88 -5.40 7.35
N THR A 138 14.49 -5.98 8.39
CA THR A 138 15.90 -5.80 8.75
C THR A 138 16.77 -6.85 8.05
#